data_AF-A0A7V7FQX6-F1
#
_entry.id   AF-A0A7V7FQX6-F1
#
_cell.length_a   1.000
_cell.length_b   1.000
_cell.length_c   1.000
_cell.angle_alpha   90.00
_cell.angle_beta   90.00
_cell.angle_gamma   90.00
#
_symmetry.space_group_name_H-M   'P 1'
#
loop_
_entity.id
_entity.type
_entity.pdbx_description
1 polymer ?
#
loop_
_entity_poly.entity_id
_entity_poly.type
_entity_poly.pdbx_seq_one_letter_code
_entity_poly.pdbx_strand_id
1 'polypeptide(L)'
;MRALKGLVIAMAVFIGIGVAVLVYGLYQTASNPGFTFFSPAASVKAFGDITVPVPAGCAIAGMRPDGGRLFLRIGPDGPCSRIIAVDLASGKLLGTVTVGR
;
A
#
# COMPACT_ATOMS: atom_id res chain seq x y z
N MET A 1 -14.67 -1.79 53.72
CA MET A 1 -13.20 -1.82 53.50
C MET A 1 -12.68 -3.13 52.90
N ARG A 2 -13.20 -4.32 53.29
CA ARG A 2 -12.68 -5.61 52.77
C ARG A 2 -13.07 -5.90 51.31
N ALA A 3 -14.30 -5.57 50.90
CA ALA A 3 -14.76 -5.74 49.52
C ALA A 3 -13.98 -4.89 48.51
N LEU A 4 -13.72 -3.62 48.84
CA LEU A 4 -12.94 -2.71 47.99
C LEU A 4 -11.50 -3.21 47.79
N LYS A 5 -10.86 -3.72 48.84
CA LYS A 5 -9.50 -4.30 48.73
C LYS A 5 -9.48 -5.57 47.87
N GLY A 6 -10.50 -6.42 47.96
CA GLY A 6 -10.62 -7.61 47.11
C GLY A 6 -10.70 -7.26 45.63
N LEU A 7 -11.48 -6.24 45.27
CA LEU A 7 -11.61 -5.77 43.89
C LEU A 7 -10.28 -5.27 43.32
N VAL A 8 -9.52 -4.49 44.10
CA VAL A 8 -8.23 -3.94 43.68
C VAL A 8 -7.19 -5.03 43.44
N ILE A 9 -7.15 -6.06 44.30
CA ILE A 9 -6.25 -7.20 44.13
C ILE A 9 -6.61 -7.97 42.85
N ALA A 10 -7.90 -8.21 42.60
CA ALA A 10 -8.34 -8.85 41.38
C ALA A 10 -7.94 -8.06 40.12
N MET A 11 -8.11 -6.74 40.13
CA MET A 11 -7.68 -5.88 39.02
C MET A 11 -6.17 -5.88 38.82
N ALA A 12 -5.39 -5.83 39.89
CA ALA A 12 -3.93 -5.88 39.80
C ALA A 12 -3.44 -7.20 39.18
N VAL A 13 -4.06 -8.33 39.56
CA VAL A 13 -3.75 -9.63 38.96
C VAL A 13 -4.13 -9.65 37.48
N PHE A 14 -5.31 -9.14 37.13
CA PHE A 14 -5.77 -9.13 35.73
C PHE A 14 -4.87 -8.26 34.84
N ILE A 15 -4.44 -7.10 35.36
CA ILE A 15 -3.50 -6.21 34.67
C ILE A 15 -2.13 -6.89 34.56
N GLY A 16 -1.64 -7.53 35.63
CA GLY A 16 -0.37 -8.25 35.60
C GLY A 16 -0.34 -9.35 34.55
N ILE A 17 -1.42 -10.13 34.45
CA ILE A 17 -1.58 -11.15 33.40
C ILE A 17 -1.60 -10.50 32.02
N GLY A 18 -2.38 -9.43 31.83
CA GLY A 18 -2.47 -8.73 30.55
C GLY A 18 -1.12 -8.18 30.09
N VAL A 19 -0.37 -7.53 31.00
CA VAL A 19 0.96 -6.99 30.71
C VAL A 19 1.95 -8.13 30.40
N ALA A 20 1.92 -9.24 31.13
CA ALA A 20 2.79 -10.38 30.85
C ALA A 20 2.57 -10.97 29.46
N VAL A 21 1.30 -11.12 29.03
CA VAL A 21 0.95 -11.57 27.68
C VAL A 21 1.45 -10.58 26.62
N LEU A 22 1.27 -9.28 26.85
CA LEU A 22 1.68 -8.23 25.93
C LEU A 22 3.21 -8.20 25.74
N VAL A 23 3.97 -8.30 26.84
CA VAL A 23 5.44 -8.40 26.82
C VAL A 23 5.89 -9.65 26.08
N TYR A 24 5.26 -10.80 26.34
CA TYR A 24 5.60 -12.04 25.65
C TYR A 24 5.33 -11.98 24.13
N GLY A 25 4.18 -11.42 23.74
CA GLY A 25 3.83 -11.21 22.33
C GLY A 25 4.79 -10.26 21.60
N LEU A 26 5.20 -9.16 22.26
CA LEU A 26 6.21 -8.25 21.75
C LEU A 26 7.59 -8.90 21.63
N TYR A 27 7.97 -9.74 22.60
CA TYR A 27 9.25 -10.46 22.57
C TYR A 27 9.32 -11.47 21.42
N GLN A 28 8.26 -12.27 21.22
CA GLN A 28 8.18 -13.15 20.05
C GLN A 28 8.22 -12.34 18.75
N THR A 29 7.47 -11.26 18.69
CA THR A 29 7.44 -10.35 17.54
C THR A 29 8.82 -9.78 17.21
N ALA A 30 9.57 -9.31 18.21
CA ALA A 30 10.91 -8.77 18.03
C ALA A 30 11.97 -9.82 17.67
N SER A 31 11.78 -11.07 18.11
CA SER A 31 12.67 -12.18 17.79
C SER A 31 12.46 -12.74 16.37
N ASN A 32 11.38 -12.34 15.68
CA ASN A 32 11.14 -12.74 14.30
C ASN A 32 11.92 -11.83 13.34
N PRO A 33 12.86 -12.37 12.54
CA PRO A 33 13.71 -11.56 11.65
C PRO A 33 12.96 -10.89 10.49
N GLY A 34 11.68 -11.24 10.26
CA GLY A 34 10.82 -10.65 9.22
C GLY A 34 9.85 -9.58 9.72
N PHE A 35 9.91 -9.18 10.99
CA PHE A 35 8.93 -8.26 11.56
C PHE A 35 9.34 -6.79 11.34
N THR A 36 8.50 -6.03 10.63
CA THR A 36 8.69 -4.60 10.38
C THR A 36 7.52 -3.80 10.96
N PHE A 37 7.71 -3.07 12.07
CA PHE A 37 6.69 -2.17 12.67
C PHE A 37 6.25 -1.06 11.71
N PHE A 38 7.17 -0.61 10.87
CA PHE A 38 6.96 0.40 9.85
C PHE A 38 7.53 -0.17 8.56
N SER A 39 6.67 -0.46 7.59
CA SER A 39 7.16 -0.77 6.25
C SER A 39 7.68 0.55 5.67
N PRO A 40 9.00 0.72 5.47
CA PRO A 40 9.48 1.92 4.82
C PRO A 40 8.78 2.01 3.45
N ALA A 41 8.29 3.18 3.09
CA ALA A 41 7.79 3.41 1.74
C ALA A 41 8.84 2.88 0.77
N ALA A 42 8.48 1.86 -0.01
CA ALA A 42 9.42 1.18 -0.87
C ALA A 42 10.16 2.24 -1.68
N SER A 43 11.49 2.29 -1.57
CA SER A 43 12.29 3.23 -2.34
C SER A 43 11.97 3.01 -3.81
N VAL A 44 11.29 3.98 -4.42
CA VAL A 44 10.91 3.91 -5.82
C VAL A 44 12.20 3.97 -6.61
N LYS A 45 12.62 2.83 -7.15
CA LYS A 45 13.80 2.76 -8.00
C LYS A 45 13.56 3.65 -9.22
N ALA A 46 14.47 4.58 -9.49
CA ALA A 46 14.42 5.36 -10.70
C ALA A 46 14.44 4.40 -11.90
N PHE A 47 13.36 4.40 -12.67
CA PHE A 47 13.16 3.51 -13.80
C PHE A 47 13.51 4.16 -15.15
N GLY A 48 14.00 5.41 -15.13
CA GLY A 48 14.42 6.15 -16.31
C GLY A 48 13.26 6.70 -17.14
N ASP A 49 13.55 7.07 -18.38
CA ASP A 49 12.55 7.60 -19.32
C ASP A 49 11.78 6.47 -20.01
N ILE A 50 10.45 6.57 -19.99
CA ILE A 50 9.56 5.59 -20.63
C ILE A 50 8.85 6.27 -21.80
N THR A 51 9.04 5.73 -23.00
CA THR A 51 8.28 6.18 -24.17
C THR A 51 6.92 5.49 -24.18
N VAL A 52 5.85 6.26 -23.98
CA VAL A 52 4.48 5.77 -24.05
C VAL A 52 3.98 5.94 -25.49
N PRO A 53 3.50 4.86 -26.15
CA PRO A 53 3.01 4.95 -27.53
C PRO A 53 1.64 5.65 -27.54
N VAL A 54 1.67 6.96 -27.81
CA VAL A 54 0.48 7.78 -28.01
C VAL A 54 0.30 8.03 -29.51
N PRO A 55 -0.86 7.68 -30.11
CA PRO A 55 -1.11 7.94 -31.52
C PRO A 55 -1.08 9.44 -31.84
N ALA A 56 -0.67 9.79 -33.06
CA ALA A 56 -0.63 11.19 -33.50
C ALA A 56 -2.03 11.83 -33.39
N GLY A 57 -2.10 13.00 -32.75
CA GLY A 57 -3.36 13.71 -32.48
C GLY A 57 -4.08 13.30 -31.18
N CYS A 58 -3.57 12.31 -30.45
CA CYS A 58 -4.05 11.98 -29.11
C CYS A 58 -3.15 12.63 -28.03
N ALA A 59 -3.73 12.98 -26.89
CA ALA A 59 -3.04 13.58 -25.75
C ALA A 59 -3.40 12.89 -24.44
N ILE A 60 -2.59 13.10 -23.40
CA ILE A 60 -2.89 12.58 -22.06
C ILE A 60 -4.02 13.43 -21.47
N ALA A 61 -5.19 12.83 -21.32
CA ALA A 61 -6.41 13.45 -20.80
C ALA A 61 -6.61 13.20 -19.28
N GLY A 62 -5.75 12.40 -18.65
CA GLY A 62 -5.79 12.18 -17.21
C GLY A 62 -4.76 11.17 -16.73
N MET A 63 -4.39 11.26 -15.46
CA MET A 63 -3.43 10.36 -14.80
C MET A 63 -3.96 9.96 -13.44
N ARG A 64 -3.85 8.67 -13.09
CA ARG A 64 -4.25 8.12 -11.79
C ARG A 64 -3.23 7.10 -11.28
N PRO A 65 -2.52 7.38 -10.17
CA PRO A 65 -1.67 6.38 -9.52
C PRO A 65 -2.49 5.44 -8.64
N ASP A 66 -2.11 4.16 -8.58
CA ASP A 66 -2.74 3.12 -7.77
C ASP A 66 -1.71 2.06 -7.33
N GLY A 67 -1.36 2.01 -6.04
CA GLY A 67 -0.61 0.92 -5.40
C GLY A 67 0.77 0.54 -5.95
N GLY A 68 1.28 1.24 -6.97
CA GLY A 68 2.49 0.86 -7.73
C GLY A 68 2.30 0.89 -9.25
N ARG A 69 1.11 1.22 -9.73
CA ARG A 69 0.78 1.38 -11.15
C ARG A 69 0.34 2.82 -11.42
N LEU A 70 0.60 3.29 -12.63
CA LEU A 70 0.10 4.55 -13.15
C LEU A 70 -0.82 4.28 -14.32
N PHE A 71 -2.07 4.70 -14.19
CA PHE A 71 -3.07 4.64 -15.26
C PHE A 71 -3.12 5.98 -15.98
N LEU A 72 -2.79 5.96 -17.26
CA LEU A 72 -2.86 7.11 -18.15
C LEU A 72 -4.11 6.99 -19.00
N ARG A 73 -5.00 7.98 -18.92
CA ARG A 73 -6.14 8.09 -19.83
C ARG A 73 -5.72 8.92 -21.03
N ILE A 74 -5.75 8.31 -22.21
CA ILE A 74 -5.50 8.99 -23.48
C ILE A 74 -6.83 9.49 -24.04
N GLY A 75 -6.85 10.72 -24.50
CA GLY A 75 -7.98 11.37 -25.14
C GLY A 75 -7.56 12.16 -26.38
N PRO A 76 -8.46 12.92 -27.01
CA PRO A 76 -9.88 13.13 -26.64
C PRO A 76 -10.76 11.87 -26.80
N ASP A 77 -11.98 11.90 -26.27
CA ASP A 77 -12.92 10.78 -26.38
C ASP A 77 -13.20 10.40 -27.85
N GLY A 78 -13.34 9.11 -28.14
CA GLY A 78 -13.48 8.60 -29.52
C GLY A 78 -12.33 7.66 -29.89
N PRO A 79 -11.68 7.81 -31.06
CA PRO A 79 -10.64 6.87 -31.51
C PRO A 79 -9.39 6.86 -30.62
N CYS A 80 -9.18 7.94 -29.85
CA CYS A 80 -8.08 8.09 -28.90
C CYS A 80 -8.39 7.54 -27.51
N SER A 81 -9.65 7.16 -27.20
CA SER A 81 -10.03 6.72 -25.85
C SER A 81 -9.44 5.35 -25.51
N ARG A 82 -8.36 5.37 -24.74
CA ARG A 82 -7.69 4.17 -24.21
C ARG A 82 -7.03 4.45 -22.87
N ILE A 83 -6.86 3.40 -22.09
CA ILE A 83 -6.16 3.44 -20.81
C ILE A 83 -4.85 2.70 -20.97
N ILE A 84 -3.76 3.35 -20.60
CA ILE A 84 -2.43 2.74 -20.58
C ILE A 84 -2.05 2.51 -19.12
N ALA A 85 -1.67 1.27 -18.80
CA ALA A 85 -1.18 0.91 -17.47
C ALA A 85 0.34 0.82 -17.50
N VAL A 86 0.99 1.58 -16.63
CA VAL A 86 2.45 1.58 -16.45
C VAL A 86 2.78 1.07 -15.06
N ASP A 87 3.74 0.16 -14.97
CA ASP A 87 4.31 -0.30 -13.70
C ASP A 87 5.37 0.68 -13.21
N LEU A 88 5.18 1.27 -12.04
CA LEU A 88 6.09 2.27 -11.47
C LEU A 88 7.33 1.63 -10.82
N ALA A 89 7.34 0.31 -10.59
CA ALA A 89 8.49 -0.38 -10.04
C ALA A 89 9.55 -0.67 -11.11
N SER A 90 9.12 -1.10 -12.29
CA SER A 90 10.01 -1.47 -13.41
C SER A 90 10.02 -0.46 -14.55
N GLY A 91 9.12 0.52 -14.55
CA GLY A 91 8.91 1.45 -15.66
C GLY A 91 8.38 0.77 -16.93
N LYS A 92 7.80 -0.43 -16.81
CA LYS A 92 7.30 -1.16 -17.97
C LYS A 92 5.83 -0.84 -18.23
N LEU A 93 5.50 -0.81 -19.52
CA LEU A 93 4.13 -0.73 -19.99
C LEU A 93 3.48 -2.11 -19.79
N LEU A 94 2.52 -2.20 -18.86
CA LEU A 94 1.83 -3.45 -18.55
C LEU A 94 0.82 -3.83 -19.63
N GLY A 95 0.26 -2.82 -20.30
CA GLY A 95 -0.70 -3.02 -21.37
C GLY A 95 -1.52 -1.78 -21.69
N THR A 96 -2.34 -1.92 -22.73
CA THR A 96 -3.27 -0.89 -23.19
C THR A 96 -4.67 -1.49 -23.24
N VAL A 97 -5.64 -0.81 -22.66
CA VAL A 97 -7.06 -1.17 -22.70
C VAL A 97 -7.77 -0.19 -23.63
N THR A 98 -8.34 -0.71 -24.72
CA THR A 98 -9.18 0.06 -25.64
C THR A 98 -10.63 -0.07 -25.25
N VAL A 99 -11.37 1.04 -25.23
CA VAL A 99 -12.82 1.00 -25.04
C VAL A 99 -13.46 0.66 -26.38
N GLY A 100 -13.89 -0.60 -26.55
CA GLY A 100 -14.69 -1.01 -27.70
C GLY A 100 -16.10 -0.46 -27.56
N ARG A 101 -16.55 0.35 -28.51
CA ARG A 101 -17.97 0.68 -28.68
C ARG A 101 -18.54 -0.17 -29.81
#